data_AF-D3HR30-F1
#
_entry.id   AF-D3HR30-F1
#
_cell.length_a   1.000
_cell.length_b   1.000
_cell.length_c   1.000
_cell.angle_alpha   90.00
_cell.angle_beta   90.00
_cell.angle_gamma   90.00
#
_symmetry.space_group_name_H-M   'P 1'
#
loop_
_entity.id
_entity.type
_entity.pdbx_description
1 polymer ?
#
loop_
_entity_poly.entity_id
_entity_poly.type
_entity_poly.pdbx_seq_one_letter_code
_entity_poly.pdbx_strand_id
1 'polypeptide(L)'
;MPKPKISPGQAILLVLQENKLTTKEKLRLEALYITGCENDDDIVFLSTIISAAMKTNSYLQAVDISFDTNIIDTDASRRYFETHLAYHTTITEIEKLDPEQIQDHYSDILELINNCDPVLGDSLKDIADGTLTSPWNDLGKIKEYLGADVAEYLQAIGEAKKKFTAEEYGKIKYVISATLLGLICTRLYADKAKENPESFKELPLNIYGKGLYAPSYRGRQTRDGLHFFSTTGILKSNAPAPYHNDPVRYADTDKQHSFNFKPTENSQYVLGQSEKNWSDNTFAKLLQPFVNSISGTMLSQLRACSLLLSDNKFQFNEIGPFSNYIKCLISSMLYLSGGHTFYEFTYPFKIKEIQDVYREILGFEEQMTLKNLFYQTNSEAFGKALKSAGEYNLQIVKRALVHEELIDTVNTRLSK
;
A
#
# COMPACT_ATOMS: atom_id res chain seq x y z
N MET A 1 -1.37 27.51 -26.13
CA MET A 1 -0.23 26.59 -25.96
C MET A 1 -0.65 25.49 -25.01
N PRO A 2 -0.31 24.22 -25.27
CA PRO A 2 -0.65 23.16 -24.34
C PRO A 2 0.10 23.39 -23.03
N LYS A 3 -0.61 23.49 -21.91
CA LYS A 3 0.03 23.56 -20.61
C LYS A 3 0.41 22.14 -20.18
N PRO A 4 1.45 21.95 -19.35
CA PRO A 4 1.72 20.64 -18.81
C PRO A 4 0.50 20.16 -18.00
N LYS A 5 0.11 18.91 -18.23
CA LYS A 5 -1.00 18.28 -17.53
C LYS A 5 -0.56 17.78 -16.16
N ILE A 6 -1.38 18.05 -15.15
CA ILE A 6 -1.20 17.51 -13.80
C ILE A 6 -2.45 16.78 -13.32
N SER A 7 -2.30 15.86 -12.38
CA SER A 7 -3.44 15.15 -11.76
C SER A 7 -4.21 16.06 -10.77
N PRO A 8 -5.41 15.66 -10.34
CA PRO A 8 -6.09 16.30 -9.21
C PRO A 8 -5.29 16.21 -7.91
N GLY A 9 -4.52 15.13 -7.69
CA GLY A 9 -3.65 14.97 -6.52
C GLY A 9 -2.53 16.01 -6.47
N GLN A 10 -1.86 16.25 -7.60
CA GLN A 10 -0.85 17.30 -7.72
C GLN A 10 -1.45 18.70 -7.54
N ALA A 11 -2.67 18.92 -8.03
CA ALA A 11 -3.38 20.18 -7.83
C ALA A 11 -3.67 20.42 -6.35
N ILE A 12 -4.15 19.40 -5.62
CA ILE A 12 -4.36 19.47 -4.16
C ILE A 12 -3.09 19.92 -3.43
N LEU A 13 -1.94 19.33 -3.77
CA LEU A 13 -0.67 19.70 -3.13
C LEU A 13 -0.29 21.16 -3.39
N LEU A 14 -0.60 21.70 -4.57
CA LEU A 14 -0.38 23.13 -4.87
C LEU A 14 -1.35 24.03 -4.09
N VAL A 15 -2.61 23.62 -3.95
CA VAL A 15 -3.63 24.34 -3.15
C VAL A 15 -3.25 24.37 -1.67
N LEU A 16 -2.77 23.24 -1.13
CA LEU A 16 -2.36 23.13 0.28
C LEU A 16 -1.14 23.99 0.64
N GLN A 17 -0.38 24.45 -0.34
CA GLN A 17 0.73 25.40 -0.14
C GLN A 17 0.24 26.85 0.02
N GLU A 18 -1.04 27.13 -0.18
CA GLU A 18 -1.60 28.47 -0.04
C GLU A 18 -1.99 28.81 1.40
N ASN A 19 -1.63 30.01 1.84
CA ASN A 19 -1.97 30.51 3.19
C ASN A 19 -3.42 31.01 3.32
N LYS A 20 -4.29 30.75 2.33
CA LYS A 20 -5.66 31.31 2.27
C LYS A 20 -6.77 30.33 2.62
N LEU A 21 -6.44 29.06 2.84
CA LEU A 21 -7.41 28.05 3.23
C LEU A 21 -7.87 28.26 4.68
N THR A 22 -9.18 28.16 4.92
CA THR A 22 -9.67 28.01 6.29
C THR A 22 -9.21 26.66 6.87
N THR A 23 -9.14 26.54 8.19
CA THR A 23 -8.78 25.28 8.86
C THR A 23 -9.69 24.12 8.42
N LYS A 24 -11.00 24.37 8.28
CA LYS A 24 -11.97 23.35 7.86
C LYS A 24 -11.71 22.87 6.43
N GLU A 25 -11.44 23.80 5.52
CA GLU A 25 -11.12 23.47 4.13
C GLU A 25 -9.82 22.67 4.03
N LYS A 26 -8.79 23.08 4.77
CA LYS A 26 -7.52 22.37 4.82
C LYS A 26 -7.70 20.93 5.31
N LEU A 27 -8.39 20.73 6.44
CA LEU A 27 -8.64 19.40 6.99
C LEU A 27 -9.47 18.52 6.04
N ARG A 28 -10.47 19.11 5.35
CA ARG A 28 -11.26 18.37 4.35
C ARG A 28 -10.40 17.97 3.16
N LEU A 29 -9.55 18.88 2.67
CA LEU A 29 -8.68 18.63 1.52
C LEU A 29 -7.62 17.57 1.84
N GLU A 30 -7.04 17.60 3.04
CA GLU A 30 -6.13 16.56 3.54
C GLU A 30 -6.83 15.19 3.64
N ALA A 31 -8.05 15.14 4.20
CA ALA A 31 -8.82 13.90 4.27
C ALA A 31 -9.12 13.33 2.87
N LEU A 32 -9.49 14.18 1.91
CA LEU A 32 -9.71 13.77 0.51
C LEU A 32 -8.42 13.27 -0.13
N TYR A 33 -7.27 13.89 0.16
CA TYR A 33 -6.00 13.50 -0.43
C TYR A 33 -5.64 12.02 -0.18
N ILE A 34 -6.02 11.47 0.98
CA ILE A 34 -5.85 10.04 1.27
C ILE A 34 -7.06 9.19 0.85
N THR A 35 -8.28 9.63 1.12
CA THR A 35 -9.49 8.80 0.91
C THR A 35 -10.02 8.81 -0.53
N GLY A 36 -9.71 9.85 -1.30
CA GLY A 36 -10.36 10.14 -2.56
C GLY A 36 -11.75 10.75 -2.39
N CYS A 37 -12.35 11.19 -3.49
CA CYS A 37 -13.73 11.66 -3.51
C CYS A 37 -14.67 10.45 -3.36
N GLU A 38 -15.54 10.44 -2.34
CA GLU A 38 -16.46 9.32 -2.12
C GLU A 38 -17.87 9.58 -2.67
N ASN A 39 -18.18 10.85 -2.96
CA ASN A 39 -19.48 11.30 -3.43
C ASN A 39 -19.34 12.60 -4.26
N ASP A 40 -20.44 13.05 -4.85
CA ASP A 40 -20.47 14.26 -5.68
C ASP A 40 -20.16 15.54 -4.90
N ASP A 41 -20.49 15.61 -3.61
CA ASP A 41 -20.17 16.78 -2.77
C ASP A 41 -18.65 16.94 -2.61
N ASP A 42 -17.90 15.85 -2.52
CA ASP A 42 -16.44 15.88 -2.51
C ASP A 42 -15.87 16.39 -3.84
N ILE A 43 -16.44 15.97 -4.97
CA ILE A 43 -16.03 16.42 -6.31
C ILE A 43 -16.33 17.92 -6.49
N VAL A 44 -17.52 18.37 -6.08
CA VAL A 44 -17.93 19.78 -6.13
C VAL A 44 -17.03 20.62 -5.24
N PHE A 45 -16.75 20.17 -4.01
CA PHE A 45 -15.83 20.83 -3.10
C PHE A 45 -14.43 20.96 -3.69
N LEU A 46 -13.87 19.85 -4.20
CA LEU A 46 -12.53 19.82 -4.81
C LEU A 46 -12.44 20.76 -6.01
N SER A 47 -13.43 20.73 -6.90
CA SER A 47 -13.48 21.59 -8.08
C SER A 47 -13.57 23.07 -7.70
N THR A 48 -14.38 23.39 -6.68
CA THR A 48 -14.56 24.76 -6.17
C THR A 48 -13.26 25.30 -5.58
N ILE A 49 -12.59 24.51 -4.74
CA ILE A 49 -11.39 24.97 -4.04
C ILE A 49 -10.21 25.16 -4.99
N ILE A 50 -10.05 24.26 -5.95
CA ILE A 50 -9.05 24.39 -7.03
C ILE A 50 -9.34 25.64 -7.87
N SER A 51 -10.60 25.85 -8.28
CA SER A 51 -10.98 27.02 -9.10
C SER A 51 -10.73 28.35 -8.37
N ALA A 52 -10.91 28.38 -7.05
CA ALA A 52 -10.60 29.54 -6.22
C ALA A 52 -9.08 29.79 -6.16
N ALA A 53 -8.30 28.75 -5.88
CA ALA A 53 -6.83 28.77 -5.81
C ALA A 53 -6.17 29.19 -7.14
N MET A 54 -6.71 28.73 -8.28
CA MET A 54 -6.26 29.12 -9.63
C MET A 54 -6.28 30.64 -9.87
N LYS A 55 -7.06 31.42 -9.11
CA LYS A 55 -7.06 32.88 -9.26
C LYS A 55 -5.80 33.53 -8.70
N THR A 56 -5.08 32.86 -7.79
CA THR A 56 -3.97 33.46 -7.05
C THR A 56 -2.67 32.68 -7.12
N ASN A 57 -2.70 31.42 -7.53
CA ASN A 57 -1.53 30.55 -7.59
C ASN A 57 -1.00 30.42 -9.02
N SER A 58 0.18 30.98 -9.24
CA SER A 58 0.81 31.04 -10.56
C SER A 58 1.13 29.65 -11.13
N TYR A 59 1.45 28.66 -10.29
CA TYR A 59 1.67 27.29 -10.76
C TYR A 59 0.37 26.67 -11.26
N LEU A 60 -0.73 26.83 -10.53
CA LEU A 60 -2.05 26.36 -10.96
C LEU A 60 -2.56 27.07 -12.23
N GLN A 61 -2.19 28.34 -12.43
CA GLN A 61 -2.50 29.07 -13.67
C GLN A 61 -1.71 28.53 -14.87
N ALA A 62 -0.51 27.99 -14.64
CA ALA A 62 0.42 27.56 -15.67
C ALA A 62 0.28 26.09 -16.08
N VAL A 63 -0.64 25.34 -15.48
CA VAL A 63 -0.89 23.91 -15.75
C VAL A 63 -2.32 23.66 -16.21
N ASP A 64 -2.57 22.50 -16.81
CA ASP A 64 -3.92 21.98 -17.05
C ASP A 64 -4.20 20.80 -16.11
N ILE A 65 -5.32 20.83 -15.39
CA ILE A 65 -5.70 19.75 -14.47
C ILE A 65 -6.50 18.70 -15.24
N SER A 66 -6.00 17.47 -15.27
CA SER A 66 -6.55 16.37 -16.05
C SER A 66 -7.10 15.28 -15.14
N PHE A 67 -8.36 14.92 -15.36
CA PHE A 67 -9.05 13.82 -14.65
C PHE A 67 -8.88 12.46 -15.36
N ASP A 68 -8.13 12.43 -16.46
CA ASP A 68 -7.80 11.20 -17.19
C ASP A 68 -7.07 10.19 -16.28
N THR A 69 -7.52 8.94 -16.30
CA THR A 69 -6.96 7.84 -15.47
C THR A 69 -5.46 7.62 -15.70
N ASN A 70 -4.99 7.83 -16.94
CA ASN A 70 -3.56 7.75 -17.27
C ASN A 70 -2.72 8.82 -16.56
N ILE A 71 -3.23 10.03 -16.41
CA ILE A 71 -2.55 11.10 -15.67
C ILE A 71 -2.56 10.79 -14.17
N ILE A 72 -3.68 10.27 -13.65
CA ILE A 72 -3.79 9.86 -12.24
C ILE A 72 -2.82 8.70 -11.92
N ASP A 73 -2.79 7.64 -12.74
CA ASP A 73 -1.92 6.46 -12.52
C ASP A 73 -0.40 6.80 -12.57
N THR A 74 -0.05 7.87 -13.28
CA THR A 74 1.32 8.34 -13.45
C THR A 74 1.69 9.47 -12.47
N ASP A 75 0.80 9.84 -11.55
CA ASP A 75 1.07 10.81 -10.51
C ASP A 75 2.17 10.32 -9.55
N ALA A 76 3.40 10.79 -9.81
CA ALA A 76 4.55 10.48 -8.99
C ALA A 76 4.43 11.05 -7.58
N SER A 77 3.77 12.20 -7.39
CA SER A 77 3.64 12.86 -6.10
C SER A 77 2.69 12.12 -5.16
N ARG A 78 1.61 11.54 -5.69
CA ARG A 78 0.70 10.70 -4.89
C ARG A 78 1.36 9.38 -4.46
N ARG A 79 2.12 8.73 -5.35
CA ARG A 79 2.90 7.52 -5.03
C ARG A 79 4.03 7.80 -4.03
N TYR A 80 4.68 8.95 -4.18
CA TYR A 80 5.69 9.45 -3.25
C TYR A 80 5.11 9.69 -1.86
N PHE A 81 3.94 10.33 -1.80
CA PHE A 81 3.21 10.54 -0.55
C PHE A 81 2.91 9.23 0.18
N GLU A 82 2.33 8.22 -0.47
CA GLU A 82 2.03 6.96 0.24
C GLU A 82 3.29 6.26 0.71
N THR A 83 4.36 6.32 -0.09
CA THR A 83 5.62 5.67 0.31
C THR A 83 6.24 6.37 1.53
N HIS A 84 6.19 7.71 1.59
CA HIS A 84 6.60 8.49 2.77
C HIS A 84 5.70 8.25 3.98
N LEU A 85 4.38 8.22 3.77
CA LEU A 85 3.41 7.93 4.82
C LEU A 85 3.66 6.54 5.40
N ALA A 86 3.92 5.55 4.56
CA ALA A 86 4.25 4.21 4.98
C ALA A 86 5.55 4.15 5.80
N TYR A 87 6.61 4.81 5.32
CA TYR A 87 7.86 4.92 6.07
C TYR A 87 7.66 5.52 7.47
N HIS A 88 7.05 6.71 7.55
CA HIS A 88 6.85 7.38 8.83
C HIS A 88 5.88 6.63 9.75
N THR A 89 4.84 6.01 9.19
CA THR A 89 3.91 5.18 9.98
C THR A 89 4.61 3.95 10.53
N THR A 90 5.46 3.27 9.75
CA THR A 90 6.21 2.11 10.27
C THR A 90 7.05 2.50 11.47
N ILE A 91 7.80 3.59 11.40
CA ILE A 91 8.64 4.05 12.52
C ILE A 91 7.78 4.40 13.75
N THR A 92 6.71 5.17 13.56
CA THR A 92 5.90 5.62 14.71
C THR A 92 5.09 4.49 15.33
N GLU A 93 4.63 3.51 14.54
CA GLU A 93 3.77 2.44 15.03
C GLU A 93 4.57 1.25 15.57
N ILE A 94 5.78 0.99 15.07
CA ILE A 94 6.61 -0.11 15.59
C ILE A 94 7.07 0.15 17.03
N GLU A 95 7.25 1.42 17.41
CA GLU A 95 7.57 1.82 18.79
C GLU A 95 6.44 1.47 19.75
N LYS A 96 5.19 1.49 19.29
CA LYS A 96 3.99 1.23 20.11
C LYS A 96 3.67 -0.25 20.27
N LEU A 97 4.33 -1.12 19.51
CA LEU A 97 4.11 -2.55 19.59
C LEU A 97 5.03 -3.18 20.65
N ASP A 98 4.43 -4.00 21.50
CA ASP A 98 5.15 -4.81 22.49
C ASP A 98 5.84 -5.98 21.78
N PRO A 99 7.19 -6.13 21.89
CA PRO A 99 7.90 -7.25 21.30
C PRO A 99 7.32 -8.63 21.65
N GLU A 100 6.95 -8.84 22.92
CA GLU A 100 6.44 -10.14 23.40
C GLU A 100 5.10 -10.44 22.74
N GLN A 101 4.17 -9.48 22.74
CA GLN A 101 2.86 -9.63 22.10
C GLN A 101 2.94 -9.96 20.61
N ILE A 102 3.85 -9.33 19.84
CA ILE A 102 4.00 -9.63 18.40
C ILE A 102 4.62 -11.02 18.21
N GLN A 103 5.58 -11.40 19.05
CA GLN A 103 6.23 -12.70 18.98
C GLN A 103 5.23 -13.82 19.30
N ASP A 104 4.40 -13.64 20.32
CA ASP A 104 3.32 -14.57 20.67
C ASP A 104 2.32 -14.70 19.52
N HIS A 105 1.91 -13.59 18.92
CA HIS A 105 1.01 -13.60 17.75
C HIS A 105 1.61 -14.36 16.56
N TYR A 106 2.91 -14.18 16.30
CA TYR A 106 3.64 -14.95 15.30
C TYR A 106 3.63 -16.45 15.62
N SER A 107 3.92 -16.81 16.88
CA SER A 107 3.94 -18.18 17.36
C SER A 107 2.57 -18.85 17.29
N ASP A 108 1.49 -18.13 17.59
CA ASP A 108 0.12 -18.61 17.51
C ASP A 108 -0.27 -18.93 16.06
N ILE A 109 0.07 -18.08 15.08
CA ILE A 109 -0.16 -18.39 13.66
C ILE A 109 0.69 -19.58 13.21
N LEU A 110 1.94 -19.68 13.67
CA LEU A 110 2.81 -20.82 13.36
C LEU A 110 2.23 -22.13 13.91
N GLU A 111 1.65 -22.11 15.11
CA GLU A 111 0.98 -23.26 15.71
C GLU A 111 -0.19 -23.75 14.86
N LEU A 112 -0.99 -22.84 14.27
CA LEU A 112 -2.05 -23.21 13.33
C LEU A 112 -1.53 -24.02 12.13
N ILE A 113 -0.35 -23.68 11.62
CA ILE A 113 0.30 -24.41 10.53
C ILE A 113 0.83 -25.75 11.04
N ASN A 114 1.54 -25.76 12.16
CA ASN A 114 2.11 -26.98 12.76
C ASN A 114 1.04 -28.04 13.06
N ASN A 115 -0.14 -27.61 13.52
CA ASN A 115 -1.26 -28.51 13.78
C ASN A 115 -1.79 -29.20 12.52
N CYS A 116 -1.51 -28.65 11.33
CA CYS A 116 -1.96 -29.19 10.05
C CYS A 116 -0.84 -29.87 9.24
N ASP A 117 0.38 -29.31 9.29
CA ASP A 117 1.61 -29.84 8.68
C ASP A 117 2.83 -29.46 9.53
N PRO A 118 3.24 -30.32 10.47
CA PRO A 118 4.38 -30.06 11.35
C PRO A 118 5.71 -29.88 10.60
N VAL A 119 5.92 -30.62 9.51
CA VAL A 119 7.19 -30.58 8.75
C VAL A 119 7.34 -29.24 8.04
N LEU A 120 6.25 -28.74 7.45
CA LEU A 120 6.24 -27.42 6.85
C LEU A 120 6.39 -26.32 7.90
N GLY A 121 5.69 -26.40 9.02
CA GLY A 121 5.77 -25.36 10.04
C GLY A 121 7.16 -25.25 10.69
N ASP A 122 7.83 -26.37 10.96
CA ASP A 122 9.24 -26.36 11.39
C ASP A 122 10.16 -25.68 10.36
N SER A 123 9.95 -25.98 9.06
CA SER A 123 10.70 -25.34 7.98
C SER A 123 10.44 -23.82 7.88
N LEU A 124 9.19 -23.39 8.11
CA LEU A 124 8.81 -21.98 8.02
C LEU A 124 9.36 -21.13 9.16
N LYS A 125 9.53 -21.73 10.35
CA LYS A 125 10.20 -21.08 11.47
C LYS A 125 11.61 -20.66 11.09
N ASP A 126 12.39 -21.59 10.54
CA ASP A 126 13.75 -21.34 10.09
C ASP A 126 13.82 -20.28 8.97
N ILE A 127 12.84 -20.31 8.05
CA ILE A 127 12.73 -19.34 6.97
C ILE A 127 12.42 -17.93 7.51
N ALA A 128 11.46 -17.81 8.40
CA ALA A 128 11.05 -16.53 9.00
C ALA A 128 12.12 -15.93 9.92
N ASP A 129 12.93 -16.77 10.56
CA ASP A 129 14.07 -16.35 11.38
C ASP A 129 15.34 -16.04 10.56
N GLY A 130 15.29 -16.21 9.24
CA GLY A 130 16.40 -15.94 8.34
C GLY A 130 17.54 -16.94 8.45
N THR A 131 17.32 -18.07 9.13
CA THR A 131 18.20 -19.22 9.18
C THR A 131 17.87 -20.18 8.05
N LEU A 132 17.92 -19.67 6.80
CA LEU A 132 17.62 -20.47 5.61
C LEU A 132 18.61 -21.64 5.49
N THR A 133 18.19 -22.81 5.96
CA THR A 133 18.92 -24.07 5.84
C THR A 133 18.48 -24.80 4.56
N SER A 134 19.27 -25.77 4.10
CA SER A 134 18.87 -26.63 2.96
C SER A 134 17.58 -27.38 3.30
N PRO A 135 16.58 -27.44 2.39
CA PRO A 135 16.61 -27.07 0.96
C PRO A 135 16.19 -25.62 0.64
N TRP A 136 15.89 -24.80 1.65
CA TRP A 136 15.28 -23.46 1.54
C TRP A 136 16.29 -22.32 1.45
N ASN A 137 17.59 -22.61 1.29
CA ASN A 137 18.64 -21.60 1.12
C ASN A 137 18.67 -20.93 -0.27
N ASP A 138 17.64 -21.14 -1.10
CA ASP A 138 17.50 -20.63 -2.46
C ASP A 138 16.10 -20.00 -2.62
N LEU A 139 16.06 -18.67 -2.81
CA LEU A 139 14.81 -17.92 -3.03
C LEU A 139 14.09 -18.38 -4.31
N GLY A 140 14.81 -18.88 -5.32
CA GLY A 140 14.24 -19.47 -6.53
C GLY A 140 13.46 -20.74 -6.21
N LYS A 141 14.02 -21.62 -5.39
CA LYS A 141 13.32 -22.83 -4.91
C LYS A 141 12.14 -22.48 -4.02
N ILE A 142 12.28 -21.53 -3.10
CA ILE A 142 11.15 -21.04 -2.29
C ILE A 142 10.02 -20.54 -3.20
N LYS A 143 10.35 -19.77 -4.24
CA LYS A 143 9.36 -19.29 -5.20
C LYS A 143 8.67 -20.44 -5.94
N GLU A 144 9.40 -21.48 -6.34
CA GLU A 144 8.84 -22.66 -7.02
C GLU A 144 7.92 -23.48 -6.11
N TYR A 145 8.32 -23.66 -4.85
CA TYR A 145 7.60 -24.51 -3.89
C TYR A 145 6.47 -23.79 -3.15
N LEU A 146 6.67 -22.55 -2.74
CA LEU A 146 5.76 -21.79 -1.87
C LEU A 146 5.11 -20.59 -2.55
N GLY A 147 5.62 -20.14 -3.69
CA GLY A 147 5.08 -19.04 -4.49
C GLY A 147 5.92 -17.76 -4.47
N ALA A 148 5.71 -16.90 -5.47
CA ALA A 148 6.47 -15.66 -5.66
C ALA A 148 6.27 -14.65 -4.53
N ASP A 149 5.08 -14.60 -3.94
CA ASP A 149 4.75 -13.73 -2.82
C ASP A 149 5.51 -14.06 -1.53
N VAL A 150 5.82 -15.35 -1.30
CA VAL A 150 6.67 -15.76 -0.18
C VAL A 150 8.09 -15.19 -0.34
N ALA A 151 8.66 -15.31 -1.54
CA ALA A 151 9.98 -14.74 -1.82
C ALA A 151 10.01 -13.21 -1.65
N GLU A 152 8.93 -12.51 -2.04
CA GLU A 152 8.78 -11.06 -1.85
C GLU A 152 8.81 -10.65 -0.36
N TYR A 153 8.21 -11.44 0.54
CA TYR A 153 8.18 -11.13 1.97
C TYR A 153 9.53 -11.39 2.66
N LEU A 154 10.23 -12.45 2.27
CA LEU A 154 11.60 -12.69 2.75
C LEU A 154 12.56 -11.59 2.31
N GLN A 155 12.39 -11.10 1.08
CA GLN A 155 13.13 -9.94 0.61
C GLN A 155 12.79 -8.69 1.44
N ALA A 156 11.51 -8.45 1.73
CA ALA A 156 11.08 -7.32 2.56
C ALA A 156 11.70 -7.36 3.97
N ILE A 157 11.78 -8.53 4.59
CA ILE A 157 12.49 -8.75 5.86
C ILE A 157 13.98 -8.41 5.71
N GLY A 158 14.62 -8.89 4.64
CA GLY A 158 16.03 -8.57 4.34
C GLY A 158 16.28 -7.06 4.14
N GLU A 159 15.37 -6.36 3.48
CA GLU A 159 15.43 -4.90 3.30
C GLU A 159 15.18 -4.14 4.61
N ALA A 160 14.27 -4.62 5.45
CA ALA A 160 14.03 -4.03 6.77
C ALA A 160 15.31 -4.00 7.61
N LYS A 161 16.10 -5.08 7.59
CA LYS A 161 17.39 -5.16 8.30
C LYS A 161 18.39 -4.07 7.91
N LYS A 162 18.30 -3.57 6.67
CA LYS A 162 19.20 -2.52 6.15
C LYS A 162 18.74 -1.11 6.48
N LYS A 163 17.43 -0.91 6.70
CA LYS A 163 16.79 0.41 6.80
C LYS A 163 16.42 0.82 8.21
N PHE A 164 16.27 -0.14 9.12
CA PHE A 164 15.82 0.08 10.48
C PHE A 164 16.88 -0.32 11.50
N THR A 165 16.77 0.21 12.70
CA THR A 165 17.62 -0.20 13.84
C THR A 165 17.39 -1.68 14.18
N ALA A 166 18.29 -2.29 14.95
CA ALA A 166 18.17 -3.70 15.32
C ALA A 166 16.88 -4.01 16.10
N GLU A 167 16.43 -3.08 16.96
CA GLU A 167 15.20 -3.21 17.73
C GLU A 167 13.96 -3.13 16.83
N GLU A 168 13.86 -2.07 16.02
CA GLU A 168 12.77 -1.90 15.05
C GLU A 168 12.70 -3.08 14.08
N TYR A 169 13.86 -3.52 13.56
CA TYR A 169 13.96 -4.68 12.69
C TYR A 169 13.41 -5.95 13.36
N GLY A 170 13.74 -6.20 14.64
CA GLY A 170 13.24 -7.35 15.38
C GLY A 170 11.71 -7.43 15.37
N LYS A 171 11.04 -6.30 15.65
CA LYS A 171 9.57 -6.21 15.62
C LYS A 171 9.01 -6.31 14.19
N ILE A 172 9.60 -5.59 13.22
CA ILE A 172 9.15 -5.60 11.81
C ILE A 172 9.25 -7.01 11.22
N LYS A 173 10.33 -7.75 11.55
CA LYS A 173 10.51 -9.15 11.16
C LYS A 173 9.28 -9.96 11.58
N TYR A 174 8.87 -9.90 12.84
CA TYR A 174 7.72 -10.68 13.31
C TYR A 174 6.40 -10.23 12.69
N VAL A 175 6.18 -8.93 12.45
CA VAL A 175 4.97 -8.44 11.77
C VAL A 175 4.87 -8.99 10.33
N ILE A 176 5.96 -8.92 9.56
CA ILE A 176 5.98 -9.42 8.17
C ILE A 176 5.91 -10.95 8.16
N SER A 177 6.64 -11.63 9.05
CA SER A 177 6.61 -13.09 9.17
C SER A 177 5.23 -13.60 9.57
N ALA A 178 4.53 -12.96 10.51
CA ALA A 178 3.15 -13.30 10.83
C ALA A 178 2.21 -13.20 9.61
N THR A 179 2.42 -12.18 8.77
CA THR A 179 1.68 -11.99 7.50
C THR A 179 1.96 -13.11 6.50
N LEU A 180 3.25 -13.48 6.36
CA LEU A 180 3.68 -14.61 5.54
C LEU A 180 3.04 -15.93 6.01
N LEU A 181 3.08 -16.18 7.32
CA LEU A 181 2.48 -17.39 7.89
C LEU A 181 0.96 -17.39 7.72
N GLY A 182 0.28 -16.25 7.87
CA GLY A 182 -1.16 -16.13 7.61
C GLY A 182 -1.52 -16.52 6.17
N LEU A 183 -0.76 -16.04 5.20
CA LEU A 183 -0.91 -16.45 3.79
C LEU A 183 -0.77 -17.98 3.62
N ILE A 184 0.31 -18.57 4.15
CA ILE A 184 0.57 -20.00 4.00
C ILE A 184 -0.49 -20.84 4.73
N CYS A 185 -0.87 -20.45 5.94
CA CYS A 185 -1.97 -21.03 6.69
C CYS A 185 -3.25 -21.08 5.82
N THR A 186 -3.59 -19.97 5.15
CA THR A 186 -4.79 -19.95 4.31
C THR A 186 -4.73 -20.87 3.09
N ARG A 187 -3.55 -21.03 2.47
CA ARG A 187 -3.36 -21.97 1.36
C ARG A 187 -3.52 -23.41 1.84
N LEU A 188 -2.83 -23.72 2.94
CA LEU A 188 -2.78 -25.07 3.48
C LEU A 188 -4.15 -25.58 3.90
N TYR A 189 -4.92 -24.76 4.63
CA TYR A 189 -6.29 -25.11 4.99
C TYR A 189 -7.20 -25.26 3.76
N ALA A 190 -7.02 -24.43 2.73
CA ALA A 190 -7.81 -24.55 1.51
C ALA A 190 -7.53 -25.88 0.77
N ASP A 191 -6.29 -26.35 0.80
CA ASP A 191 -5.93 -27.65 0.21
C ASP A 191 -6.40 -28.82 1.09
N LYS A 192 -6.25 -28.72 2.42
CA LYS A 192 -6.78 -29.72 3.36
C LYS A 192 -8.30 -29.84 3.31
N ALA A 193 -9.01 -28.74 3.10
CA ALA A 193 -10.47 -28.75 2.90
C ALA A 193 -10.88 -29.52 1.63
N LYS A 194 -10.04 -29.58 0.58
CA LYS A 194 -10.31 -30.41 -0.61
C LYS A 194 -10.10 -31.89 -0.31
N GLU A 195 -9.11 -32.23 0.51
CA GLU A 195 -8.78 -33.61 0.90
C GLU A 195 -9.80 -34.17 1.90
N ASN A 196 -10.21 -33.37 2.88
CA ASN A 196 -11.12 -33.76 3.95
C ASN A 196 -12.05 -32.59 4.36
N PRO A 197 -13.16 -32.37 3.63
CA PRO A 197 -14.07 -31.25 3.86
C PRO A 197 -14.72 -31.22 5.25
N GLU A 198 -14.95 -32.40 5.85
CA GLU A 198 -15.65 -32.51 7.15
C GLU A 198 -14.73 -32.14 8.33
N SER A 199 -13.44 -32.48 8.24
CA SER A 199 -12.45 -32.14 9.28
C SER A 199 -11.89 -30.73 9.13
N PHE A 200 -11.92 -30.18 7.91
CA PHE A 200 -11.51 -28.81 7.61
C PHE A 200 -12.68 -28.06 7.00
N LYS A 201 -13.69 -27.76 7.83
CA LYS A 201 -14.67 -26.71 7.48
C LYS A 201 -13.87 -25.50 7.02
N GLU A 202 -14.24 -24.94 5.87
CA GLU A 202 -13.50 -23.85 5.23
C GLU A 202 -13.04 -22.83 6.27
N LEU A 203 -11.77 -22.38 6.19
CA LEU A 203 -11.29 -21.28 7.03
C LEU A 203 -12.32 -20.15 7.06
N PRO A 204 -12.54 -19.50 8.22
CA PRO A 204 -13.48 -18.39 8.28
C PRO A 204 -13.17 -17.38 7.17
N LEU A 205 -14.23 -16.71 6.69
CA LEU A 205 -14.13 -15.68 5.65
C LEU A 205 -13.57 -16.21 4.31
N ASN A 206 -13.98 -17.42 3.88
CA ASN A 206 -13.62 -17.97 2.56
C ASN A 206 -14.36 -17.29 1.40
N ILE A 207 -14.06 -16.01 1.20
CA ILE A 207 -14.56 -15.16 0.11
C ILE A 207 -13.55 -15.02 -1.04
N TYR A 208 -12.38 -15.67 -0.92
CA TYR A 208 -11.38 -15.64 -1.98
C TYR A 208 -11.92 -16.31 -3.24
N GLY A 209 -11.68 -15.69 -4.41
CA GLY A 209 -12.25 -16.17 -5.67
C GLY A 209 -13.74 -15.86 -5.88
N LYS A 210 -14.41 -15.19 -4.93
CA LYS A 210 -15.81 -14.73 -5.03
C LYS A 210 -15.87 -13.20 -5.11
N GLY A 211 -16.91 -12.66 -5.75
CA GLY A 211 -17.16 -11.21 -5.82
C GLY A 211 -15.93 -10.42 -6.25
N LEU A 212 -15.55 -9.39 -5.47
CA LEU A 212 -14.40 -8.51 -5.76
C LEU A 212 -13.04 -9.23 -5.72
N TYR A 213 -12.93 -10.41 -5.09
CA TYR A 213 -11.72 -11.23 -5.07
C TYR A 213 -11.65 -12.25 -6.21
N ALA A 214 -12.72 -12.40 -6.99
CA ALA A 214 -12.71 -13.25 -8.17
C ALA A 214 -11.78 -12.67 -9.26
N PRO A 215 -11.06 -13.51 -10.03
CA PRO A 215 -10.11 -13.03 -11.04
C PRO A 215 -10.71 -12.01 -12.03
N SER A 216 -11.98 -12.18 -12.41
CA SER A 216 -12.69 -11.29 -13.34
C SER A 216 -12.96 -9.88 -12.82
N TYR A 217 -12.89 -9.66 -11.50
CA TYR A 217 -13.17 -8.36 -10.87
C TYR A 217 -11.91 -7.61 -10.42
N ARG A 218 -10.73 -8.24 -10.52
CA ARG A 218 -9.46 -7.62 -10.06
C ARG A 218 -9.09 -6.37 -10.86
N GLY A 219 -9.58 -6.24 -12.08
CA GLY A 219 -9.38 -5.03 -12.89
C GLY A 219 -7.92 -4.79 -13.31
N ARG A 220 -7.11 -5.85 -13.37
CA ARG A 220 -5.69 -5.79 -13.74
C ARG A 220 -5.29 -6.91 -14.68
N GLN A 221 -4.23 -6.67 -15.44
CA GLN A 221 -3.52 -7.66 -16.22
C GLN A 221 -2.02 -7.57 -15.96
N THR A 222 -1.34 -8.71 -15.96
CA THR A 222 0.11 -8.78 -15.76
C THR A 222 0.83 -8.15 -16.96
N ARG A 223 1.93 -7.46 -16.68
CA ARG A 223 2.89 -7.01 -17.70
C ARG A 223 4.08 -7.95 -17.71
N ASP A 224 4.51 -8.34 -18.90
CA ASP A 224 5.74 -9.09 -19.10
C ASP A 224 6.92 -8.11 -19.17
N GLY A 225 7.98 -8.38 -18.42
CA GLY A 225 9.20 -7.58 -18.46
C GLY A 225 10.05 -7.68 -17.20
N LEU A 226 11.37 -7.55 -17.37
CA LEU A 226 12.29 -7.25 -16.28
C LEU A 226 12.26 -5.74 -16.05
N HIS A 227 12.00 -5.35 -14.81
CA HIS A 227 11.94 -3.95 -14.42
C HIS A 227 13.02 -3.68 -13.36
N PHE A 228 13.80 -2.62 -13.54
CA PHE A 228 14.83 -2.20 -12.60
C PHE A 228 14.32 -1.03 -11.77
N PHE A 229 14.57 -1.04 -10.45
CA PHE A 229 14.03 -0.03 -9.54
C PHE A 229 15.12 0.50 -8.60
N SER A 230 15.04 1.80 -8.31
CA SER A 230 15.94 2.52 -7.40
C SER A 230 15.23 3.11 -6.18
N THR A 231 13.92 2.83 -6.03
CA THR A 231 13.04 3.40 -5.01
C THR A 231 12.26 2.31 -4.29
N THR A 232 11.94 2.51 -3.01
CA THR A 232 11.06 1.63 -2.24
C THR A 232 9.58 1.90 -2.52
N GLY A 233 8.70 1.14 -1.87
CA GLY A 233 7.24 1.21 -1.96
C GLY A 233 6.67 1.29 -3.36
N ILE A 234 5.76 2.23 -3.59
CA ILE A 234 4.91 2.24 -4.80
C ILE A 234 5.34 3.24 -5.87
N LEU A 235 6.45 3.94 -5.67
CA LEU A 235 7.00 4.89 -6.64
C LEU A 235 7.50 4.16 -7.88
N LYS A 236 7.18 4.68 -9.08
CA LYS A 236 7.62 4.08 -10.35
C LYS A 236 9.11 4.32 -10.60
N SER A 237 9.75 3.41 -11.33
CA SER A 237 11.14 3.47 -11.80
C SER A 237 11.43 4.71 -12.63
N ASN A 238 10.46 5.13 -13.44
CA ASN A 238 10.53 6.31 -14.30
C ASN A 238 10.11 7.61 -13.61
N ALA A 239 9.74 7.57 -12.32
CA ALA A 239 9.40 8.78 -11.59
C ALA A 239 10.65 9.65 -11.38
N PRO A 240 10.51 10.99 -11.32
CA PRO A 240 11.62 11.87 -11.01
C PRO A 240 12.33 11.45 -9.72
N ALA A 241 13.65 11.32 -9.74
CA ALA A 241 14.38 10.78 -8.61
C ALA A 241 14.15 11.61 -7.32
N PRO A 242 13.86 10.97 -6.17
CA PRO A 242 13.89 11.63 -4.86
C PRO A 242 15.26 12.25 -4.55
N TYR A 243 15.34 13.08 -3.51
CA TYR A 243 16.61 13.60 -2.99
C TYR A 243 17.56 12.46 -2.55
N HIS A 244 18.87 12.71 -2.52
CA HIS A 244 19.89 11.68 -2.26
C HIS A 244 19.68 10.93 -0.93
N ASN A 245 19.29 11.65 0.12
CA ASN A 245 19.09 11.08 1.46
C ASN A 245 17.61 10.82 1.76
N ASP A 246 16.77 10.74 0.74
CA ASP A 246 15.35 10.50 0.94
C ASP A 246 15.07 9.04 1.33
N PRO A 247 14.23 8.76 2.34
CA PRO A 247 13.93 7.39 2.78
C PRO A 247 13.32 6.51 1.67
N VAL A 248 12.70 7.12 0.65
CA VAL A 248 12.13 6.41 -0.51
C VAL A 248 13.20 5.87 -1.46
N ARG A 249 14.46 6.30 -1.36
CA ARG A 249 15.55 5.66 -2.12
C ARG A 249 15.91 4.31 -1.53
N TYR A 250 16.29 3.36 -2.38
CA TYR A 250 16.95 2.14 -1.90
C TYR A 250 18.29 2.47 -1.24
N ALA A 251 18.66 1.70 -0.21
CA ALA A 251 19.83 1.96 0.60
C ALA A 251 21.17 1.74 -0.14
N ASP A 252 21.17 0.96 -1.22
CA ASP A 252 22.37 0.59 -1.98
C ASP A 252 22.25 1.14 -3.41
N THR A 253 22.47 2.46 -3.57
CA THR A 253 22.29 3.16 -4.86
C THR A 253 23.36 2.84 -5.90
N ASP A 254 24.47 2.22 -5.48
CA ASP A 254 25.65 1.99 -6.33
C ASP A 254 25.56 0.69 -7.15
N LYS A 255 24.56 -0.15 -6.85
CA LYS A 255 24.25 -1.35 -7.64
C LYS A 255 22.82 -1.22 -8.12
N GLN A 256 22.63 -1.13 -9.44
CA GLN A 256 21.30 -1.39 -10.02
C GLN A 256 20.86 -2.77 -9.56
N HIS A 257 19.89 -2.81 -8.66
CA HIS A 257 19.32 -4.08 -8.24
C HIS A 257 18.47 -4.61 -9.39
N SER A 258 18.83 -5.80 -9.89
CA SER A 258 17.92 -6.63 -10.67
C SER A 258 16.85 -7.18 -9.73
N PHE A 259 15.91 -6.33 -9.34
CA PHE A 259 14.73 -6.79 -8.61
C PHE A 259 13.74 -7.35 -9.62
N ASN A 260 13.41 -8.63 -9.50
CA ASN A 260 12.39 -9.24 -10.35
C ASN A 260 10.95 -8.84 -9.96
N PHE A 261 10.75 -8.10 -8.85
CA PHE A 261 9.41 -7.91 -8.26
C PHE A 261 9.21 -6.51 -7.63
N LYS A 262 8.80 -5.51 -8.42
CA LYS A 262 7.83 -4.51 -7.90
C LYS A 262 6.47 -4.82 -8.51
N PRO A 263 5.52 -5.35 -7.73
CA PRO A 263 4.20 -5.71 -8.27
C PRO A 263 3.44 -4.52 -8.88
N THR A 264 3.75 -3.28 -8.47
CA THR A 264 3.12 -2.06 -9.01
C THR A 264 3.49 -1.73 -10.45
N GLU A 265 4.59 -2.26 -10.99
CA GLU A 265 5.00 -2.08 -12.39
C GLU A 265 4.78 -3.33 -13.23
N ASN A 266 4.71 -4.49 -12.59
CA ASN A 266 4.41 -5.79 -13.22
C ASN A 266 2.91 -5.96 -13.55
N SER A 267 2.09 -4.93 -13.33
CA SER A 267 0.66 -4.97 -13.60
C SER A 267 0.17 -3.65 -14.22
N GLN A 268 -0.90 -3.75 -14.98
CA GLN A 268 -1.63 -2.59 -15.50
C GLN A 268 -3.11 -2.76 -15.25
N TYR A 269 -3.75 -1.64 -14.90
CA TYR A 269 -5.18 -1.59 -14.72
C TYR A 269 -5.90 -1.81 -16.05
N VAL A 270 -7.15 -2.25 -15.94
CA VAL A 270 -8.06 -2.46 -17.06
C VAL A 270 -9.39 -1.78 -16.73
N LEU A 271 -9.89 -0.95 -17.63
CA LEU A 271 -11.15 -0.21 -17.48
C LEU A 271 -12.27 -0.83 -18.31
N GLY A 272 -13.52 -0.62 -17.89
CA GLY A 272 -14.70 -0.86 -18.73
C GLY A 272 -15.00 -2.32 -19.09
N GLN A 273 -14.34 -3.30 -18.44
CA GLN A 273 -14.59 -4.72 -18.70
C GLN A 273 -15.85 -5.26 -18.00
N SER A 274 -16.34 -4.60 -16.94
CA SER A 274 -17.63 -4.90 -16.32
C SER A 274 -18.17 -3.69 -15.57
N GLU A 275 -19.49 -3.60 -15.42
CA GLU A 275 -20.18 -2.50 -14.70
C GLU A 275 -19.77 -2.37 -13.21
N LYS A 276 -19.04 -3.35 -12.66
CA LYS A 276 -18.58 -3.38 -11.26
C LYS A 276 -17.08 -3.68 -11.15
N ASN A 277 -16.28 -3.23 -12.11
CA ASN A 277 -14.85 -3.45 -12.09
C ASN A 277 -14.15 -2.59 -11.01
N TRP A 278 -13.24 -3.20 -10.25
CA TRP A 278 -12.45 -2.57 -9.18
C TRP A 278 -11.75 -1.28 -9.63
N SER A 279 -11.19 -1.30 -10.84
CA SER A 279 -10.42 -0.18 -11.40
C SER A 279 -11.27 1.04 -11.69
N ASP A 280 -12.46 0.85 -12.27
CA ASP A 280 -13.37 1.95 -12.59
C ASP A 280 -13.81 2.66 -11.29
N ASN A 281 -14.20 1.87 -10.27
CA ASN A 281 -14.59 2.40 -8.96
C ASN A 281 -13.44 3.13 -8.24
N THR A 282 -12.21 2.65 -8.39
CA THR A 282 -11.05 3.23 -7.70
C THR A 282 -10.60 4.53 -8.37
N PHE A 283 -10.58 4.59 -9.71
CA PHE A 283 -10.24 5.83 -10.42
C PHE A 283 -11.35 6.88 -10.37
N ALA A 284 -12.63 6.48 -10.21
CA ALA A 284 -13.72 7.42 -9.96
C ALA A 284 -13.51 8.28 -8.69
N LYS A 285 -12.66 7.82 -7.76
CA LYS A 285 -12.26 8.58 -6.56
C LYS A 285 -11.23 9.68 -6.83
N LEU A 286 -10.70 9.78 -8.04
CA LEU A 286 -9.78 10.81 -8.56
C LEU A 286 -8.37 10.89 -7.94
N LEU A 287 -8.18 10.41 -6.71
CA LEU A 287 -6.97 10.64 -5.91
C LEU A 287 -6.24 9.34 -5.53
N GLN A 288 -6.67 8.20 -6.05
CA GLN A 288 -6.00 6.92 -5.84
C GLN A 288 -4.83 6.79 -6.83
N PRO A 289 -3.57 6.62 -6.36
CA PRO A 289 -2.38 6.77 -7.21
C PRO A 289 -2.25 5.73 -8.32
N PHE A 290 -2.87 4.57 -8.14
CA PHE A 290 -2.95 3.49 -9.10
C PHE A 290 -3.95 2.43 -8.64
N VAL A 291 -4.17 1.45 -9.52
CA VAL A 291 -4.99 0.29 -9.22
C VAL A 291 -4.24 -0.99 -9.56
N ASN A 292 -4.25 -1.92 -8.62
CA ASN A 292 -3.85 -3.29 -8.78
C ASN A 292 -5.04 -4.21 -8.46
N SER A 293 -5.31 -4.49 -7.20
CA SER A 293 -6.49 -5.22 -6.72
C SER A 293 -6.61 -5.08 -5.21
N ILE A 294 -7.77 -5.41 -4.63
CA ILE A 294 -7.91 -5.52 -3.17
C ILE A 294 -6.89 -6.51 -2.63
N SER A 295 -6.23 -6.16 -1.52
CA SER A 295 -5.16 -6.97 -0.94
C SER A 295 -5.66 -8.36 -0.54
N GLY A 296 -5.22 -9.39 -1.27
CA GLY A 296 -5.44 -10.79 -0.92
C GLY A 296 -4.63 -11.20 0.31
N THR A 297 -3.44 -10.63 0.49
CA THR A 297 -2.59 -10.81 1.67
C THR A 297 -3.29 -10.36 2.94
N MET A 298 -3.89 -9.16 2.93
CA MET A 298 -4.65 -8.69 4.08
C MET A 298 -5.84 -9.60 4.37
N LEU A 299 -6.56 -10.06 3.34
CA LEU A 299 -7.63 -11.02 3.54
C LEU A 299 -7.10 -12.31 4.19
N SER A 300 -6.02 -12.89 3.69
CA SER A 300 -5.40 -14.08 4.29
C SER A 300 -4.99 -13.85 5.74
N GLN A 301 -4.45 -12.68 6.06
CA GLN A 301 -4.11 -12.33 7.43
C GLN A 301 -5.34 -12.27 8.33
N LEU A 302 -6.41 -11.60 7.89
CA LEU A 302 -7.66 -11.54 8.65
C LEU A 302 -8.30 -12.92 8.83
N ARG A 303 -8.17 -13.80 7.84
CA ARG A 303 -8.63 -15.19 7.96
C ARG A 303 -7.87 -15.94 9.06
N ALA A 304 -6.54 -15.85 9.07
CA ALA A 304 -5.74 -16.48 10.12
C ALA A 304 -6.05 -15.88 11.51
N CYS A 305 -6.11 -14.54 11.61
CA CYS A 305 -6.47 -13.85 12.85
C CYS A 305 -7.88 -14.21 13.34
N SER A 306 -8.85 -14.42 12.45
CA SER A 306 -10.21 -14.82 12.85
C SER A 306 -10.26 -16.23 13.45
N LEU A 307 -9.38 -17.13 13.01
CA LEU A 307 -9.25 -18.46 13.62
C LEU A 307 -8.62 -18.36 15.02
N LEU A 308 -7.58 -17.53 15.18
CA LEU A 308 -7.03 -17.25 16.51
C LEU A 308 -8.06 -16.58 17.43
N LEU A 309 -8.93 -15.72 16.88
CA LEU A 309 -9.97 -15.06 17.64
C LEU A 309 -11.00 -16.07 18.16
N SER A 310 -11.44 -17.03 17.32
CA SER A 310 -12.35 -18.10 17.77
C SER A 310 -11.74 -18.99 18.85
N ASP A 311 -10.41 -19.13 18.85
CA ASP A 311 -9.67 -19.94 19.81
C ASP A 311 -9.24 -19.15 21.06
N ASN A 312 -9.63 -17.88 21.19
CA ASN A 312 -9.18 -16.94 22.23
C ASN A 312 -7.65 -16.79 22.32
N LYS A 313 -6.94 -16.99 21.21
CA LYS A 313 -5.49 -16.83 21.08
C LYS A 313 -5.08 -15.54 20.37
N PHE A 314 -6.03 -14.78 19.82
CA PHE A 314 -5.67 -13.57 19.09
C PHE A 314 -5.16 -12.46 20.02
N GLN A 315 -3.87 -12.15 19.91
CA GLN A 315 -3.17 -11.21 20.79
C GLN A 315 -3.66 -9.75 20.70
N PHE A 316 -4.32 -9.38 19.60
CA PHE A 316 -4.79 -8.01 19.33
C PHE A 316 -6.32 -7.91 19.33
N ASN A 317 -6.97 -8.48 20.34
CA ASN A 317 -8.43 -8.52 20.46
C ASN A 317 -9.08 -7.17 20.88
N GLU A 318 -8.29 -6.15 21.19
CA GLU A 318 -8.75 -4.79 21.47
C GLU A 318 -8.46 -3.81 20.32
N ILE A 319 -9.34 -2.83 20.11
CA ILE A 319 -9.28 -1.95 18.94
C ILE A 319 -7.99 -1.12 18.85
N GLY A 320 -7.46 -0.66 19.99
CA GLY A 320 -6.23 0.13 20.05
C GLY A 320 -5.00 -0.67 19.61
N PRO A 321 -4.66 -1.77 20.31
CA PRO A 321 -3.60 -2.69 19.90
C PRO A 321 -3.78 -3.21 18.46
N PHE A 322 -5.00 -3.57 18.07
CA PHE A 322 -5.28 -4.03 16.71
C PHE A 322 -4.99 -2.96 15.66
N SER A 323 -5.41 -1.71 15.91
CA SER A 323 -5.13 -0.58 15.00
C SER A 323 -3.64 -0.33 14.85
N ASN A 324 -2.86 -0.41 15.94
CA ASN A 324 -1.41 -0.23 15.89
C ASN A 324 -0.74 -1.36 15.08
N TYR A 325 -1.15 -2.60 15.33
CA TYR A 325 -0.67 -3.75 14.57
C TYR A 325 -0.99 -3.63 13.07
N ILE A 326 -2.23 -3.29 12.72
CA ILE A 326 -2.67 -3.13 11.33
C ILE A 326 -1.96 -1.96 10.64
N LYS A 327 -1.81 -0.81 11.30
CA LYS A 327 -1.05 0.32 10.73
C LYS A 327 0.39 -0.10 10.43
N CYS A 328 1.05 -0.75 11.39
CA CYS A 328 2.42 -1.22 11.24
C CYS A 328 2.56 -2.28 10.13
N LEU A 329 1.64 -3.24 10.05
CA LEU A 329 1.61 -4.26 9.01
C LEU A 329 1.46 -3.63 7.63
N ILE A 330 0.41 -2.84 7.43
CA ILE A 330 0.11 -2.22 6.13
C ILE A 330 1.27 -1.30 5.72
N SER A 331 1.76 -0.46 6.63
CA SER A 331 2.82 0.50 6.31
C SER A 331 4.14 -0.20 6.00
N SER A 332 4.50 -1.25 6.75
CA SER A 332 5.73 -2.00 6.50
C SER A 332 5.67 -2.76 5.18
N MET A 333 4.53 -3.39 4.89
CA MET A 333 4.30 -4.08 3.62
C MET A 333 4.32 -3.11 2.43
N LEU A 334 3.63 -1.97 2.52
CA LEU A 334 3.62 -0.96 1.47
C LEU A 334 5.03 -0.38 1.26
N TYR A 335 5.76 -0.05 2.32
CA TYR A 335 7.09 0.54 2.19
C TYR A 335 8.14 -0.45 1.66
N LEU A 336 8.16 -1.69 2.17
CA LEU A 336 9.23 -2.66 1.87
C LEU A 336 8.93 -3.54 0.64
N SER A 337 7.68 -3.92 0.42
CA SER A 337 7.26 -4.75 -0.72
C SER A 337 6.53 -3.94 -1.80
N GLY A 338 5.77 -2.92 -1.41
CA GLY A 338 4.90 -2.18 -2.32
C GLY A 338 3.71 -3.01 -2.79
N GLY A 339 3.37 -2.87 -4.06
CA GLY A 339 2.34 -3.65 -4.74
C GLY A 339 0.89 -3.20 -4.54
N HIS A 340 0.56 -2.63 -3.38
CA HIS A 340 -0.79 -2.15 -3.07
C HIS A 340 -0.78 -0.74 -2.47
N THR A 341 -1.85 0.01 -2.69
CA THR A 341 -2.09 1.29 -1.99
C THR A 341 -2.62 1.06 -0.58
N PHE A 342 -2.58 2.11 0.26
CA PHE A 342 -3.29 2.05 1.56
C PHE A 342 -4.79 1.77 1.39
N TYR A 343 -5.39 2.30 0.33
CA TYR A 343 -6.79 2.02 0.02
C TYR A 343 -7.03 0.54 -0.26
N GLU A 344 -6.17 -0.10 -1.06
CA GLU A 344 -6.27 -1.53 -1.37
C GLU A 344 -6.01 -2.44 -0.17
N PHE A 345 -5.11 -2.04 0.73
CA PHE A 345 -4.85 -2.76 1.97
C PHE A 345 -5.98 -2.62 3.00
N THR A 346 -6.67 -1.48 3.04
CA THR A 346 -7.74 -1.22 4.03
C THR A 346 -9.13 -1.60 3.53
N TYR A 347 -9.32 -1.76 2.22
CA TYR A 347 -10.61 -2.14 1.65
C TYR A 347 -11.22 -3.44 2.25
N PRO A 348 -10.45 -4.49 2.61
CA PRO A 348 -11.01 -5.68 3.22
C PRO A 348 -11.86 -5.40 4.47
N PHE A 349 -11.55 -4.35 5.25
CA PHE A 349 -12.32 -3.98 6.45
C PHE A 349 -13.73 -3.47 6.15
N LYS A 350 -14.01 -3.05 4.91
CA LYS A 350 -15.34 -2.60 4.44
C LYS A 350 -16.24 -3.76 4.01
N ILE A 351 -15.72 -4.99 3.98
CA ILE A 351 -16.46 -6.16 3.53
C ILE A 351 -17.32 -6.65 4.69
N LYS A 352 -18.62 -6.81 4.43
CA LYS A 352 -19.60 -7.16 5.46
C LYS A 352 -19.25 -8.45 6.20
N GLU A 353 -18.80 -9.47 5.47
CA GLU A 353 -18.37 -10.73 6.07
C GLU A 353 -17.22 -10.53 7.06
N ILE A 354 -16.28 -9.63 6.76
CA ILE A 354 -15.18 -9.27 7.67
C ILE A 354 -15.73 -8.53 8.88
N GLN A 355 -16.59 -7.52 8.69
CA GLN A 355 -17.22 -6.79 9.79
C GLN A 355 -18.00 -7.72 10.73
N ASP A 356 -18.75 -8.67 10.19
CA ASP A 356 -19.55 -9.63 10.95
C ASP A 356 -18.68 -10.54 11.83
N VAL A 357 -17.50 -10.96 11.34
CA VAL A 357 -16.56 -11.80 12.11
C VAL A 357 -15.85 -11.02 13.21
N TYR A 358 -15.54 -9.75 12.98
CA TYR A 358 -14.81 -8.92 13.93
C TYR A 358 -15.71 -8.04 14.81
N ARG A 359 -17.03 -8.24 14.75
CA ARG A 359 -18.03 -7.43 15.48
C ARG A 359 -17.84 -7.37 17.01
N GLU A 360 -17.17 -8.37 17.57
CA GLU A 360 -16.90 -8.44 19.02
C GLU A 360 -15.78 -7.48 19.44
N ILE A 361 -14.93 -7.05 18.50
CA ILE A 361 -13.96 -5.98 18.73
C ILE A 361 -14.70 -4.64 18.65
N LEU A 362 -15.01 -4.07 19.81
CA LEU A 362 -15.75 -2.80 19.92
C LEU A 362 -15.06 -1.68 19.13
N GLY A 363 -15.81 -1.06 18.21
CA GLY A 363 -15.31 0.02 17.36
C GLY A 363 -14.59 -0.43 16.08
N PHE A 364 -14.64 -1.73 15.73
CA PHE A 364 -13.95 -2.25 14.54
C PHE A 364 -14.36 -1.53 13.25
N GLU A 365 -15.67 -1.43 12.96
CA GLU A 365 -16.16 -0.82 11.73
C GLU A 365 -15.79 0.67 11.63
N GLU A 366 -15.91 1.40 12.73
CA GLU A 366 -15.60 2.82 12.76
C GLU A 366 -14.09 3.07 12.67
N GLN A 367 -13.27 2.31 13.38
CA GLN A 367 -11.83 2.58 13.49
C GLN A 367 -11.00 1.97 12.34
N MET A 368 -11.43 0.84 11.76
CA MET A 368 -10.70 0.16 10.67
C MET A 368 -10.97 0.78 9.29
N THR A 369 -10.88 2.09 9.21
CA THR A 369 -11.03 2.85 7.97
C THR A 369 -9.71 3.50 7.58
N LEU A 370 -9.50 3.68 6.26
CA LEU A 370 -8.34 4.39 5.72
C LEU A 370 -8.11 5.76 6.38
N LYS A 371 -9.21 6.51 6.58
CA LYS A 371 -9.18 7.83 7.21
C LYS A 371 -8.73 7.76 8.67
N ASN A 372 -9.23 6.78 9.43
CA ASN A 372 -8.93 6.73 10.85
C ASN A 372 -7.53 6.19 11.11
N LEU A 373 -7.14 5.13 10.38
CA LEU A 373 -5.81 4.51 10.51
C LEU A 373 -4.68 5.41 10.01
N PHE A 374 -4.85 6.10 8.88
CA PHE A 374 -3.72 6.78 8.22
C PHE A 374 -3.82 8.30 8.16
N TYR A 375 -4.89 8.90 8.69
CA TYR A 375 -5.02 10.35 8.83
C TYR A 375 -5.32 10.78 10.26
N GLN A 376 -6.46 10.39 10.84
CA GLN A 376 -6.90 10.93 12.13
C GLN A 376 -6.03 10.47 13.31
N THR A 377 -5.69 9.19 13.37
CA THR A 377 -4.88 8.61 14.47
C THR A 377 -3.39 8.55 14.14
N ASN A 378 -3.00 9.14 13.00
CA ASN A 378 -1.63 9.09 12.47
C ASN A 378 -1.21 10.43 11.85
N SER A 379 -1.71 11.53 12.42
CA SER A 379 -1.60 12.87 11.87
C SER A 379 -0.17 13.38 11.73
N GLU A 380 0.75 12.93 12.59
CA GLU A 380 2.16 13.31 12.52
C GLU A 380 2.85 12.73 11.28
N ALA A 381 2.74 11.41 11.08
CA ALA A 381 3.29 10.73 9.91
C ALA A 381 2.65 11.26 8.62
N PHE A 382 1.33 11.50 8.66
CA PHE A 382 0.58 12.13 7.57
C PHE A 382 1.12 13.52 7.23
N GLY A 383 1.30 14.39 8.22
CA GLY A 383 1.81 15.74 8.03
C GLY A 383 3.22 15.77 7.44
N LYS A 384 4.11 14.88 7.91
CA LYS A 384 5.46 14.71 7.35
C LYS A 384 5.41 14.27 5.88
N ALA A 385 4.62 13.24 5.59
CA ALA A 385 4.48 12.73 4.23
C ALA A 385 3.87 13.75 3.27
N LEU A 386 2.86 14.50 3.71
CA LEU A 386 2.19 15.53 2.92
C LEU A 386 3.15 16.67 2.59
N LYS A 387 3.95 17.11 3.57
CA LYS A 387 4.98 18.13 3.37
C LYS A 387 6.01 17.67 2.33
N SER A 388 6.59 16.47 2.51
CA SER A 388 7.56 15.90 1.58
C SER A 388 6.99 15.78 0.16
N ALA A 389 5.75 15.32 0.03
CA ALA A 389 5.07 15.21 -1.26
C ALA A 389 4.81 16.57 -1.90
N GLY A 390 4.44 17.60 -1.13
CA GLY A 390 4.27 18.96 -1.62
C GLY A 390 5.57 19.56 -2.17
N GLU A 391 6.68 19.39 -1.45
CA GLU A 391 8.00 19.83 -1.89
C GLU A 391 8.44 19.10 -3.17
N TYR A 392 8.26 17.78 -3.22
CA TYR A 392 8.55 16.94 -4.38
C TYR A 392 7.69 17.32 -5.60
N ASN A 393 6.38 17.51 -5.42
CA ASN A 393 5.46 17.94 -6.48
C ASN A 393 5.86 19.30 -7.07
N LEU A 394 6.22 20.25 -6.23
CA LEU A 394 6.64 21.58 -6.69
C LEU A 394 7.87 21.48 -7.62
N GLN A 395 8.82 20.60 -7.33
CA GLN A 395 9.97 20.37 -8.21
C GLN A 395 9.56 19.72 -9.54
N ILE A 396 8.63 18.76 -9.51
CA ILE A 396 8.11 18.13 -10.73
C ILE A 396 7.43 19.17 -11.64
N VAL A 397 6.52 19.96 -11.07
CA VAL A 397 5.78 20.99 -11.82
C VAL A 397 6.73 22.03 -12.40
N LYS A 398 7.70 22.52 -11.62
CA LYS A 398 8.72 23.47 -12.11
C LYS A 398 9.52 22.91 -13.28
N ARG A 399 9.95 21.65 -13.20
CA ARG A 399 10.68 20.99 -14.29
C ARG A 399 9.84 20.86 -15.54
N ALA A 400 8.57 20.49 -15.41
CA ALA A 400 7.65 20.42 -16.54
C ALA A 400 7.46 21.78 -17.21
N LEU A 401 7.28 22.85 -16.42
CA LEU A 401 7.14 24.21 -16.94
C LEU A 401 8.39 24.69 -17.69
N VAL A 402 9.59 24.44 -17.14
CA VAL A 402 10.86 24.77 -17.82
C VAL A 402 11.02 23.96 -19.12
N HIS A 403 10.61 22.69 -19.12
CA HIS A 403 10.68 21.86 -20.32
C HIS A 403 9.81 22.40 -21.45
N GLU A 404 8.57 22.80 -21.15
CA GLU A 404 7.67 23.44 -22.12
C GLU A 404 8.23 24.76 -22.65
N GLU A 405 8.82 25.59 -21.78
CA GLU A 405 9.50 26.85 -22.19
C GLU A 405 10.67 26.59 -23.15
N LEU A 406 11.46 25.54 -22.89
CA LEU A 406 12.58 25.16 -23.76
C LEU A 406 12.08 24.65 -25.11
N ILE A 407 11.04 23.82 -25.15
CA ILE A 407 10.43 23.33 -26.40
C ILE A 407 9.91 24.51 -27.23
N ASP A 408 9.21 25.46 -26.61
CA ASP A 408 8.69 26.65 -27.29
C ASP A 408 9.80 27.51 -27.87
N THR A 409 10.87 27.72 -27.10
CA THR A 409 12.06 28.46 -27.55
C THR A 409 12.69 27.80 -28.78
N VAL A 410 12.79 26.47 -28.81
CA VAL A 410 13.34 25.71 -29.95
C VAL A 410 12.41 25.82 -31.15
N ASN A 411 11.11 25.61 -30.99
CA ASN A 411 10.13 25.68 -32.09
C ASN A 411 10.05 27.08 -32.70
N THR A 412 10.12 28.12 -31.86
CA THR A 412 10.16 29.52 -32.32
C THR A 412 11.43 29.85 -33.09
N ARG A 413 12.56 29.22 -32.75
CA ARG A 413 13.82 29.39 -33.51
C ARG A 413 13.85 28.61 -34.82
N LEU A 414 13.17 27.46 -34.90
CA LEU A 414 13.09 26.64 -36.12
C LEU A 414 12.07 27.14 -37.14
N SER A 415 11.10 27.96 -36.70
CA SER A 415 10.07 28.56 -37.56
C SER A 415 10.44 29.94 -38.11
N LYS A 416 11.61 30.47 -37.72
CA LYS A 416 12.23 31.68 -38.27
C LYS A 416 13.41 31.30 -39.13
#